data_AF-A0A8S9GYU9-F1
#
_entry.id   AF-A0A8S9GYU9-F1
#
_cell.length_a   1.000
_cell.length_b   1.000
_cell.length_c   1.000
_cell.angle_alpha   90.00
_cell.angle_beta   90.00
_cell.angle_gamma   90.00
#
_symmetry.space_group_name_H-M   'P 1'
#
loop_
_entity.id
_entity.type
_entity.pdbx_description
1 polymer ?
#
loop_
_entity_poly.entity_id
_entity_poly.type
_entity_poly.pdbx_seq_one_letter_code
_entity_poly.pdbx_strand_id
1 'polypeptide(L)'
;MPIPEDSTLYDLVQMGINSTHAAVSVVVRLRKELSLVKDVPVLIAIDQYNNWFTFSEFEEPVTPRSCRPIHARELTTVNAFRSMMHDDMMVGAFSHSTAVGKLRKDLPDVPADARQNFPRYSLDEAEAVCYYYLRQRLVRREVFSEENWKKIYYLANGNGAEMRCHPISLGKKLFSVSDLKGRFLVI
;
A
#
# COMPACT_ATOMS: atom_id res chain seq x y z
N MET A 1 -30.22 10.11 -2.23
CA MET A 1 -30.72 10.89 -1.09
C MET A 1 -30.14 12.28 -1.22
N PRO A 2 -30.95 13.36 -1.27
CA PRO A 2 -30.42 14.71 -1.32
C PRO A 2 -29.74 15.01 0.01
N ILE A 3 -28.50 15.46 -0.05
CA ILE A 3 -27.75 15.91 1.13
C ILE A 3 -28.11 17.39 1.34
N PRO A 4 -28.42 17.83 2.58
CA PRO A 4 -28.69 19.24 2.86
C PRO A 4 -27.54 20.15 2.42
N GLU A 5 -27.85 21.34 1.90
CA GLU A 5 -26.83 22.27 1.35
C GLU A 5 -25.80 22.73 2.39
N ASP A 6 -26.17 22.74 3.68
CA ASP A 6 -25.30 23.13 4.80
C ASP A 6 -24.46 21.97 5.38
N SER A 7 -24.56 20.78 4.78
CA SER A 7 -23.85 19.61 5.29
C SER A 7 -22.33 19.71 5.05
N THR A 8 -21.57 19.21 6.02
CA THR A 8 -20.12 19.09 5.88
C THR A 8 -19.73 17.72 5.29
N LEU A 9 -18.49 17.60 4.80
CA LEU A 9 -17.92 16.30 4.43
C LEU A 9 -17.96 15.28 5.59
N TYR A 10 -17.85 15.75 6.83
CA TYR A 10 -17.94 14.91 8.00
C TYR A 10 -19.34 14.30 8.15
N ASP A 11 -20.40 15.09 7.94
CA ASP A 11 -21.78 14.61 8.02
C ASP A 11 -22.07 13.54 6.95
N LEU A 12 -21.52 13.74 5.74
CA LEU A 12 -21.57 12.76 4.66
C LEU A 12 -20.93 11.43 5.09
N VAL A 13 -19.76 11.46 5.72
CA VAL A 13 -19.08 10.27 6.21
C VAL A 13 -19.84 9.60 7.34
N GLN A 14 -20.34 10.37 8.32
CA GLN A 14 -21.14 9.84 9.42
C GLN A 14 -22.40 9.14 8.94
N MET A 15 -23.08 9.70 7.93
CA MET A 15 -24.23 9.06 7.29
C MET A 15 -23.87 7.69 6.69
N GLY A 16 -22.71 7.58 6.04
CA GLY A 16 -22.23 6.31 5.47
C GLY A 16 -21.86 5.27 6.54
N ILE A 17 -21.31 5.70 7.67
CA ILE A 17 -20.99 4.81 8.81
C ILE A 17 -22.28 4.33 9.48
N ASN A 18 -23.26 5.22 9.67
CA ASN A 18 -24.51 4.89 10.35
C ASN A 18 -25.50 4.11 9.47
N SER A 19 -25.31 4.11 8.14
CA SER A 19 -26.16 3.41 7.18
C SER A 19 -25.35 2.54 6.23
N THR A 20 -25.29 1.24 6.50
CA THR A 20 -24.55 0.25 5.69
C THR A 20 -24.96 0.26 4.22
N HIS A 21 -26.25 0.45 3.93
CA HIS A 21 -26.77 0.49 2.56
C HIS A 21 -26.34 1.74 1.79
N ALA A 22 -26.06 2.85 2.49
CA ALA A 22 -25.58 4.08 1.87
C ALA A 22 -24.06 4.13 1.74
N ALA A 23 -23.32 3.38 2.56
CA ALA A 23 -21.86 3.43 2.67
C ALA A 23 -21.12 3.45 1.32
N VAL A 24 -21.46 2.54 0.40
CA VAL A 24 -20.81 2.46 -0.92
C VAL A 24 -21.04 3.73 -1.74
N SER A 25 -22.27 4.24 -1.76
CA SER A 25 -22.61 5.47 -2.48
C SER A 25 -21.96 6.70 -1.86
N VAL A 26 -21.83 6.73 -0.52
CA VAL A 26 -21.13 7.77 0.23
C VAL A 26 -19.65 7.80 -0.14
N VAL A 27 -18.99 6.64 -0.25
CA VAL A 27 -17.58 6.56 -0.67
C VAL A 27 -17.36 7.12 -2.08
N VAL A 28 -18.25 6.79 -3.03
CA VAL A 28 -18.20 7.34 -4.39
C VAL A 28 -18.46 8.85 -4.38
N ARG A 29 -19.39 9.32 -3.56
CA ARG A 29 -19.68 10.76 -3.45
C ARG A 29 -18.52 11.51 -2.81
N LEU A 30 -17.95 10.98 -1.73
CA LEU A 30 -16.79 11.55 -1.04
C LEU A 30 -15.64 11.76 -2.00
N ARG A 31 -15.35 10.79 -2.89
CA ARG A 31 -14.34 10.94 -3.93
C ARG A 31 -14.58 12.17 -4.80
N LYS A 32 -15.82 12.38 -5.25
CA LYS A 32 -16.19 13.52 -6.10
C LYS A 32 -16.10 14.85 -5.36
N GLU A 33 -16.56 14.90 -4.11
CA GLU A 33 -16.50 16.13 -3.32
C GLU A 33 -15.05 16.52 -3.02
N LEU A 34 -14.18 15.55 -2.71
CA LEU A 34 -12.76 15.80 -2.50
C LEU A 34 -12.07 16.40 -3.74
N SER A 35 -12.50 16.02 -4.95
CA SER A 35 -12.01 16.61 -6.21
C SER A 35 -12.47 18.06 -6.44
N LEU A 36 -13.54 18.50 -5.77
CA LEU A 36 -14.04 19.87 -5.86
C LEU A 36 -13.34 20.82 -4.88
N VAL A 37 -12.70 20.29 -3.83
CA VAL A 37 -11.99 21.08 -2.83
C VAL A 37 -10.71 21.66 -3.46
N LYS A 38 -10.65 22.99 -3.59
CA LYS A 38 -9.47 23.71 -4.11
C LYS A 38 -8.74 24.55 -3.06
N ASP A 39 -9.39 24.83 -1.93
CA ASP A 39 -8.84 25.71 -0.89
C ASP A 39 -7.78 25.01 -0.04
N VAL A 40 -7.79 23.68 0.01
CA VAL A 40 -6.86 22.85 0.78
C VAL A 40 -6.32 21.74 -0.11
N PRO A 41 -4.99 21.47 -0.12
CA PRO A 41 -4.43 20.40 -0.93
C PRO A 41 -4.89 19.02 -0.41
N VAL A 42 -5.51 18.24 -1.30
CA VAL A 42 -5.98 16.87 -1.02
C VAL A 42 -5.07 15.86 -1.73
N LEU A 43 -4.56 14.87 -1.00
CA LEU A 43 -3.76 13.76 -1.53
C LEU A 43 -4.44 12.43 -1.25
N ILE A 44 -4.60 11.59 -2.28
CA ILE A 44 -5.05 10.21 -2.16
C ILE A 44 -3.86 9.27 -2.30
N ALA A 45 -3.49 8.58 -1.22
CA ALA A 45 -2.40 7.61 -1.19
C ALA A 45 -2.94 6.19 -1.02
N ILE A 46 -2.56 5.27 -1.92
CA ILE A 46 -3.11 3.91 -1.98
C ILE A 46 -1.97 2.91 -1.99
N ASP A 47 -1.90 2.07 -0.97
CA ASP A 47 -1.00 0.92 -0.96
C ASP A 47 -1.65 -0.30 -1.63
N GLN A 48 -0.84 -1.21 -2.15
CA GLN A 48 -1.25 -2.40 -2.91
C GLN A 48 -2.17 -2.08 -4.11
N TYR A 49 -1.93 -0.95 -4.77
CA TYR A 49 -2.74 -0.47 -5.89
C TYR A 49 -2.75 -1.44 -7.09
N ASN A 50 -1.75 -2.30 -7.18
CA ASN A 50 -1.70 -3.39 -8.15
C ASN A 50 -2.87 -4.39 -8.04
N ASN A 51 -3.46 -4.58 -6.85
CA ASN A 51 -4.63 -5.44 -6.65
C ASN A 51 -5.86 -4.95 -7.42
N TRP A 52 -5.90 -3.67 -7.80
CA TRP A 52 -7.03 -3.08 -8.53
C TRP A 52 -6.99 -3.36 -10.04
N PHE A 53 -5.93 -4.03 -10.50
CA PHE A 53 -5.75 -4.49 -11.88
C PHE A 53 -5.91 -6.00 -12.04
N THR A 54 -6.29 -6.70 -10.97
CA THR A 54 -6.53 -8.16 -10.98
C THR A 54 -7.97 -8.52 -10.66
N PHE A 55 -8.24 -9.83 -10.68
CA PHE A 55 -9.49 -10.38 -10.17
C PHE A 55 -9.55 -10.24 -8.65
N SER A 56 -10.75 -9.92 -8.17
CA SER A 56 -11.09 -9.90 -6.75
C SER A 56 -11.42 -11.31 -6.26
N GLU A 57 -11.58 -11.46 -4.95
CA GLU A 57 -12.05 -12.70 -4.33
C GLU A 57 -13.56 -12.95 -4.55
N PHE A 58 -14.29 -11.94 -5.03
CA PHE A 58 -15.71 -12.07 -5.31
C PHE A 58 -15.94 -12.75 -6.65
N GLU A 59 -17.00 -13.53 -6.72
CA GLU A 59 -17.42 -14.23 -7.93
C GLU A 59 -18.90 -13.99 -8.20
N GLU A 60 -19.27 -14.05 -9.47
CA GLU A 60 -20.67 -13.97 -9.91
C GLU A 60 -21.10 -15.31 -10.53
N PRO A 61 -22.25 -15.89 -10.13
CA PRO A 61 -22.74 -17.12 -10.72
C PRO A 61 -23.17 -16.86 -12.18
N VAL A 62 -22.52 -17.53 -13.12
CA VAL A 62 -22.90 -17.49 -14.56
C VAL A 62 -23.86 -18.63 -14.87
N THR A 63 -23.66 -19.79 -14.25
CA THR A 63 -24.57 -20.94 -14.32
C THR A 63 -24.68 -21.59 -12.93
N PRO A 64 -25.65 -22.49 -12.69
CA PRO A 64 -25.76 -23.18 -11.40
C PRO A 64 -24.52 -24.00 -10.97
N ARG A 65 -23.55 -24.21 -11.87
CA ARG A 65 -22.32 -24.97 -11.62
C ARG A 65 -21.03 -24.19 -11.88
N SER A 66 -21.12 -22.91 -12.24
CA SER A 66 -19.95 -22.11 -12.58
C SER A 66 -20.12 -20.66 -12.16
N CYS A 67 -19.11 -20.16 -11.45
CA CYS A 67 -18.95 -18.77 -11.08
C CYS A 67 -17.81 -18.15 -11.90
N ARG A 68 -17.97 -16.90 -12.32
CA ARG A 68 -16.88 -16.10 -12.91
C ARG A 68 -16.24 -15.25 -11.81
N PRO A 69 -14.91 -15.15 -11.74
CA PRO A 69 -14.26 -14.20 -10.85
C PRO A 69 -14.56 -12.77 -11.31
N ILE A 70 -14.95 -11.91 -10.37
CA ILE A 70 -15.23 -10.51 -10.63
C ILE A 70 -13.91 -9.75 -10.68
N HIS A 71 -13.67 -9.01 -11.76
CA HIS A 71 -12.49 -8.15 -11.87
C HIS A 71 -12.61 -6.99 -10.87
N ALA A 72 -11.52 -6.62 -10.18
CA ALA A 72 -11.52 -5.50 -9.23
C ALA A 72 -12.08 -4.18 -9.82
N ARG A 73 -11.94 -3.92 -11.13
CA ARG A 73 -12.50 -2.75 -11.82
C ARG A 73 -14.03 -2.71 -11.80
N GLU A 74 -14.70 -3.86 -11.65
CA GLU A 74 -16.16 -3.97 -11.60
C GLU A 74 -16.70 -3.64 -10.20
N LEU A 75 -15.84 -3.63 -9.17
CA LEU A 75 -16.21 -3.21 -7.83
C LEU A 75 -16.39 -1.69 -7.80
N THR A 76 -17.56 -1.23 -7.37
CA THR A 76 -17.95 0.19 -7.42
C THR A 76 -16.98 1.09 -6.64
N THR A 77 -16.48 0.62 -5.50
CA THR A 77 -15.52 1.35 -4.66
C THR A 77 -14.17 1.52 -5.35
N VAL A 78 -13.63 0.43 -5.91
CA VAL A 78 -12.37 0.45 -6.66
C VAL A 78 -12.52 1.32 -7.90
N ASN A 79 -13.59 1.14 -8.67
CA ASN A 79 -13.81 1.90 -9.90
C ASN A 79 -13.80 3.42 -9.68
N ALA A 80 -14.31 3.90 -8.54
CA ALA A 80 -14.31 5.32 -8.21
C ALA A 80 -12.91 5.91 -7.92
N PHE A 81 -11.98 5.10 -7.39
CA PHE A 81 -10.64 5.55 -7.02
C PHE A 81 -9.56 5.09 -7.99
N ARG A 82 -9.86 4.12 -8.86
CA ARG A 82 -8.87 3.44 -9.69
C ARG A 82 -8.23 4.34 -10.72
N SER A 83 -8.97 5.24 -11.36
CA SER A 83 -8.41 6.09 -12.42
C SER A 83 -7.51 7.18 -11.84
N MET A 84 -6.28 7.28 -12.34
CA MET A 84 -5.35 8.39 -12.05
C MET A 84 -5.48 9.53 -13.07
N MET A 85 -6.37 9.40 -14.06
CA MET A 85 -6.59 10.42 -15.09
C MET A 85 -7.48 11.59 -14.61
N HIS A 86 -7.88 11.59 -13.35
CA HIS A 86 -8.63 12.70 -12.74
C HIS A 86 -7.68 13.85 -12.39
N ASP A 87 -8.22 15.07 -12.31
CA ASP A 87 -7.48 16.30 -11.96
C ASP A 87 -7.21 16.38 -10.44
N ASP A 88 -6.74 15.28 -9.84
CA ASP A 88 -6.50 15.15 -8.41
C ASP A 88 -5.08 14.64 -8.13
N MET A 89 -4.52 15.04 -7.00
CA MET A 89 -3.26 14.47 -6.54
C MET A 89 -3.47 13.07 -5.99
N MET A 90 -2.95 12.07 -6.71
CA MET A 90 -3.07 10.66 -6.35
C MET A 90 -1.73 9.94 -6.49
N VAL A 91 -1.42 9.08 -5.52
CA VAL A 91 -0.23 8.22 -5.50
C VAL A 91 -0.66 6.78 -5.21
N GLY A 92 -0.36 5.86 -6.13
CA GLY A 92 -0.56 4.43 -5.94
C GLY A 92 0.77 3.70 -5.81
N ALA A 93 0.97 2.97 -4.71
CA ALA A 93 2.14 2.12 -4.50
C ALA A 93 1.91 0.71 -5.04
N PHE A 94 2.91 0.20 -5.78
CA PHE A 94 2.91 -1.16 -6.28
C PHE A 94 3.77 -2.03 -5.37
N SER A 95 3.16 -3.08 -4.82
CA SER A 95 3.91 -4.07 -4.04
C SER A 95 4.07 -5.35 -4.84
N HIS A 96 5.30 -5.62 -5.28
CA HIS A 96 5.66 -6.90 -5.92
C HIS A 96 5.65 -8.09 -4.96
N SER A 97 5.42 -7.86 -3.66
CA SER A 97 5.28 -8.91 -2.65
C SER A 97 3.88 -9.53 -2.60
N THR A 98 2.91 -8.93 -3.30
CA THR A 98 1.54 -9.45 -3.38
C THR A 98 1.43 -10.46 -4.53
N ALA A 99 0.53 -11.44 -4.40
CA ALA A 99 0.36 -12.58 -5.31
C ALA A 99 -0.15 -12.21 -6.73
N VAL A 100 -0.22 -10.91 -7.02
CA VAL A 100 -0.51 -10.36 -8.33
C VAL A 100 0.76 -10.49 -9.15
N GLY A 101 0.80 -11.48 -10.05
CA GLY A 101 1.93 -11.74 -10.94
C GLY A 101 2.36 -10.51 -11.77
N LYS A 102 3.29 -10.69 -12.70
CA LYS A 102 3.83 -9.58 -13.49
C LYS A 102 2.73 -8.87 -14.31
N LEU A 103 2.24 -7.74 -13.80
CA LEU A 103 1.37 -6.82 -14.52
C LEU A 103 2.13 -6.18 -15.69
N ARG A 104 1.37 -5.76 -16.72
CA ARG A 104 1.93 -5.04 -17.86
C ARG A 104 2.53 -3.70 -17.41
N LYS A 105 3.51 -3.21 -18.18
CA LYS A 105 4.10 -1.88 -17.97
C LYS A 105 3.09 -0.77 -18.27
N ASP A 106 2.28 -0.95 -19.29
CA ASP A 106 1.22 -0.02 -19.61
C ASP A 106 -0.06 -0.50 -18.94
N LEU A 107 -0.56 0.30 -18.00
CA LEU A 107 -1.81 0.04 -17.32
C LEU A 107 -2.89 0.99 -17.87
N PRO A 108 -4.13 0.51 -18.03
CA PRO A 108 -5.24 1.38 -18.38
C PRO A 108 -5.49 2.39 -17.26
N ASP A 109 -5.90 3.60 -17.63
CA ASP A 109 -6.31 4.68 -16.71
C ASP A 109 -5.19 5.20 -15.78
N VAL A 110 -3.92 4.96 -16.16
CA VAL A 110 -2.72 5.45 -15.47
C VAL A 110 -1.84 6.20 -16.47
N PRO A 111 -1.38 7.44 -16.17
CA PRO A 111 -0.44 8.16 -17.02
C PRO A 111 0.87 7.38 -17.24
N ALA A 112 1.44 7.48 -18.45
CA ALA A 112 2.62 6.71 -18.83
C ALA A 112 3.89 7.07 -18.01
N ASP A 113 3.96 8.31 -17.54
CA ASP A 113 5.06 8.88 -16.76
C ASP A 113 4.86 8.79 -15.23
N ALA A 114 3.71 8.28 -14.76
CA ALA A 114 3.42 8.19 -13.33
C ALA A 114 4.29 7.18 -12.58
N ARG A 115 5.01 6.29 -13.29
CA ARG A 115 5.79 5.22 -12.67
C ARG A 115 7.15 5.71 -12.20
N GLN A 116 7.29 5.79 -10.88
CA GLN A 116 8.59 5.98 -10.23
C GLN A 116 9.06 4.65 -9.61
N ASN A 117 10.25 4.18 -10.01
CA ASN A 117 10.86 3.02 -9.40
C ASN A 117 11.68 3.47 -8.20
N PHE A 118 11.43 2.87 -7.04
CA PHE A 118 12.28 3.06 -5.87
C PHE A 118 13.51 2.15 -5.97
N PRO A 119 14.74 2.72 -5.92
CA PRO A 119 15.92 1.90 -5.80
C PRO A 119 15.91 1.19 -4.44
N ARG A 120 16.64 0.08 -4.38
CA ARG A 120 16.96 -0.54 -3.10
C ARG A 120 17.92 0.36 -2.32
N TYR A 121 18.14 0.05 -1.04
CA TYR A 121 19.07 0.84 -0.24
C TYR A 121 20.42 0.96 -0.92
N SER A 122 20.94 2.17 -0.93
CA SER A 122 22.36 2.44 -1.19
C SER A 122 23.22 1.92 -0.02
N LEU A 123 24.54 1.89 -0.21
CA LEU A 123 25.47 1.49 0.85
C LEU A 123 25.36 2.40 2.09
N ASP A 124 25.24 3.71 1.88
CA ASP A 124 25.16 4.70 2.95
C ASP A 124 23.83 4.60 3.71
N GLU A 125 22.72 4.39 3.00
CA GLU A 125 21.41 4.13 3.62
C GLU A 125 21.41 2.81 4.40
N ALA A 126 21.99 1.75 3.81
CA ALA A 126 22.12 0.45 4.46
C ALA A 126 22.94 0.56 5.76
N GLU A 127 24.05 1.30 5.73
CA GLU A 127 24.87 1.60 6.90
C GLU A 127 24.03 2.29 7.98
N ALA A 128 23.35 3.39 7.63
CA ALA A 128 22.52 4.15 8.55
C ALA A 128 21.41 3.30 9.18
N VAL A 129 20.74 2.45 8.38
CA VAL A 129 19.70 1.53 8.84
C VAL A 129 20.28 0.48 9.79
N CYS A 130 21.43 -0.09 9.47
CA CYS A 130 22.11 -1.08 10.30
C CYS A 130 22.55 -0.50 11.65
N TYR A 131 23.13 0.70 11.67
CA TYR A 131 23.47 1.40 12.91
C TYR A 131 22.22 1.80 13.71
N TYR A 132 21.13 2.16 13.04
CA TYR A 132 19.85 2.42 13.70
C TYR A 132 19.33 1.17 14.42
N TYR A 133 19.36 -0.01 13.78
CA TYR A 133 18.96 -1.27 14.40
C TYR A 133 19.83 -1.65 15.60
N LEU A 134 21.14 -1.42 15.52
CA LEU A 134 22.05 -1.60 16.65
C LEU A 134 21.69 -0.69 17.83
N ARG A 135 21.42 0.59 17.55
CA ARG A 135 21.06 1.60 18.56
C ARG A 135 19.75 1.26 19.26
N GLN A 136 18.76 0.79 18.51
CA GLN A 136 17.45 0.37 19.03
C GLN A 136 17.45 -1.04 19.65
N ARG A 137 18.62 -1.70 19.74
CA ARG A 137 18.79 -3.07 20.27
C ARG A 137 17.95 -4.12 19.53
N LEU A 138 17.63 -3.86 18.25
CA LEU A 138 16.96 -4.82 17.36
C LEU A 138 17.92 -5.90 16.86
N VAL A 139 19.23 -5.62 16.92
CA VAL A 139 20.31 -6.56 16.59
C VAL A 139 21.23 -6.68 17.81
N ARG A 140 21.69 -7.92 18.11
CA ARG A 140 22.68 -8.16 19.16
C ARG A 140 24.01 -7.51 18.80
N ARG A 141 24.56 -6.71 19.73
CA ARG A 141 25.88 -6.05 19.59
C ARG A 141 27.01 -7.04 19.31
N GLU A 142 26.94 -8.24 19.87
CA GLU A 142 27.97 -9.29 19.73
C GLU A 142 28.13 -9.79 18.29
N VAL A 143 27.07 -9.73 17.48
CA VAL A 143 27.06 -10.22 16.08
C VAL A 143 27.32 -9.08 15.10
N PHE A 144 27.16 -7.83 15.53
CA PHE A 144 27.29 -6.67 14.67
C PHE A 144 28.76 -6.25 14.51
N SER A 145 29.25 -6.31 13.27
CA SER A 145 30.56 -5.80 12.87
C SER A 145 30.45 -5.08 11.53
N GLU A 146 31.42 -4.22 11.20
CA GLU A 146 31.44 -3.50 9.91
C GLU A 146 31.43 -4.44 8.71
N GLU A 147 32.11 -5.58 8.81
CA GLU A 147 32.11 -6.57 7.73
C GLU A 147 30.78 -7.32 7.63
N ASN A 148 30.12 -7.60 8.76
CA ASN A 148 28.93 -8.44 8.79
C ASN A 148 27.74 -7.74 8.13
N TRP A 149 27.53 -6.44 8.39
CA TRP A 149 26.42 -5.73 7.75
C TRP A 149 26.66 -5.56 6.25
N LYS A 150 27.91 -5.34 5.82
CA LYS A 150 28.27 -5.31 4.40
C LYS A 150 28.01 -6.64 3.72
N LYS A 151 28.36 -7.77 4.36
CA LYS A 151 28.04 -9.13 3.86
C LYS A 151 26.54 -9.32 3.70
N ILE A 152 25.73 -8.89 4.68
CA ILE A 152 24.26 -8.95 4.62
C ILE A 152 23.72 -8.07 3.49
N TYR A 153 24.26 -6.87 3.31
CA TYR A 153 23.89 -5.97 2.23
C TYR A 153 24.11 -6.61 0.85
N TYR A 154 25.29 -7.21 0.62
CA TYR A 154 25.60 -7.88 -0.64
C TYR A 154 24.74 -9.14 -0.85
N LEU A 155 24.46 -9.90 0.21
CA LEU A 155 23.58 -11.07 0.15
C LEU A 155 22.13 -10.69 -0.20
N ALA A 156 21.60 -9.66 0.46
CA ALA A 156 20.25 -9.14 0.23
C ALA A 156 20.14 -8.28 -1.03
N ASN A 157 21.28 -7.92 -1.64
CA ASN A 157 21.39 -6.92 -2.69
C ASN A 157 20.58 -5.65 -2.33
N GLY A 158 20.78 -5.11 -1.13
CA GLY A 158 20.10 -3.91 -0.61
C GLY A 158 18.59 -4.05 -0.33
N ASN A 159 18.00 -5.25 -0.41
CA ASN A 159 16.57 -5.44 -0.12
C ASN A 159 16.29 -5.32 1.39
N GLY A 160 15.49 -4.32 1.78
CA GLY A 160 15.17 -4.06 3.18
C GLY A 160 14.39 -5.16 3.92
N ALA A 161 13.60 -5.98 3.22
CA ALA A 161 12.95 -7.14 3.85
C ALA A 161 13.99 -8.21 4.21
N GLU A 162 14.86 -8.57 3.25
CA GLU A 162 15.91 -9.56 3.44
C GLU A 162 16.97 -9.09 4.44
N MET A 163 17.35 -7.82 4.42
CA MET A 163 18.26 -7.23 5.40
C MET A 163 17.69 -7.27 6.83
N ARG A 164 16.36 -7.28 7.00
CA ARG A 164 15.72 -7.50 8.31
C ARG A 164 15.65 -8.97 8.67
N CYS A 165 15.44 -9.88 7.71
CA CYS A 165 15.26 -11.31 7.94
C CYS A 165 16.57 -12.11 8.06
N HIS A 166 17.62 -11.79 7.31
CA HIS A 166 18.90 -12.51 7.37
C HIS A 166 19.66 -12.40 8.70
N PRO A 167 19.68 -11.25 9.41
CA PRO A 167 20.19 -11.20 10.78
C PRO A 167 19.43 -12.11 11.74
N ILE A 168 18.17 -12.46 11.43
CA ILE A 168 17.30 -13.33 12.23
C ILE A 168 17.62 -14.81 11.96
N SER A 169 18.11 -15.17 10.77
CA SER A 169 18.42 -16.56 10.40
C SER A 169 19.82 -17.00 10.83
N LEU A 170 20.80 -16.09 10.90
CA LEU A 170 22.17 -16.38 11.34
C LEU A 170 22.35 -16.47 12.87
N GLY A 171 21.32 -16.15 13.64
CA GLY A 171 21.28 -16.35 15.08
C GLY A 171 19.85 -16.60 15.55
N LYS A 172 19.54 -17.86 15.90
CA LYS A 172 18.27 -18.35 16.45
C LYS A 172 17.43 -17.24 17.14
N LYS A 173 16.25 -16.96 16.56
CA LYS A 173 15.16 -16.11 17.12
C LYS A 173 15.65 -14.80 17.76
N LEU A 174 15.85 -13.79 16.92
CA LEU A 174 16.18 -12.42 17.37
C LEU A 174 14.98 -11.45 17.38
N PHE A 175 13.80 -11.88 16.94
CA PHE A 175 12.56 -11.12 17.10
C PHE A 175 11.48 -12.02 17.69
N SER A 176 11.00 -11.67 18.89
CA SER A 176 9.65 -12.03 19.26
C SER A 176 8.73 -11.04 18.56
N VAL A 177 7.86 -11.54 17.68
CA VAL A 177 6.81 -10.74 17.01
C VAL A 177 5.90 -10.01 18.03
N SER A 178 5.97 -10.39 19.32
CA SER A 178 5.28 -9.70 20.41
C SER A 178 5.75 -8.26 20.67
N ASP A 179 6.98 -7.88 20.28
CA ASP A 179 7.57 -6.58 20.63
C ASP A 179 7.41 -5.51 19.54
N LEU A 180 6.78 -5.86 18.40
CA LEU A 180 6.51 -4.96 17.28
C LEU A 180 5.13 -4.27 17.36
N LYS A 181 4.55 -4.15 18.55
CA LYS A 181 3.36 -3.30 18.75
C LYS A 181 3.77 -1.82 18.68
N GLY A 182 3.65 -1.24 17.49
CA GLY A 182 3.31 0.18 17.38
C GLY A 182 4.29 1.11 16.66
N ARG A 183 5.22 0.64 15.83
CA ARG A 183 6.00 1.55 14.95
C ARG A 183 6.11 0.99 13.55
N PHE A 184 5.11 1.31 12.74
CA PHE A 184 5.20 1.18 11.28
C PHE A 184 6.06 2.32 10.76
N LEU A 185 7.24 1.99 10.22
CA LEU A 185 7.92 2.82 9.25
C LEU A 185 7.55 2.23 7.89
N VAL A 186 6.74 2.96 7.14
CA VAL A 186 6.43 2.63 5.73
C VAL A 186 7.65 3.04 4.91
N ILE A 187 8.22 2.08 4.18
CA ILE A 187 9.13 2.30 3.04
C ILE A 187 8.53 1.50 1.90
#